data_AF-A0A059VP46-F1
#
_entry.id   AF-A0A059VP46-F1
#
_cell.length_a   1.000
_cell.length_b   1.000
_cell.length_c   1.000
_cell.angle_alpha   90.00
_cell.angle_beta   90.00
_cell.angle_gamma   90.00
#
_symmetry.space_group_name_H-M   'P 1'
#
loop_
_entity.id
_entity.type
_entity.pdbx_description
1 polymer ?
#
loop_
_entity_poly.entity_id
_entity_poly.type
_entity_poly.pdbx_seq_one_letter_code
_entity_poly.pdbx_strand_id
1 'polypeptide(L)'
;LVMAQTSLPPGFRFHPTDVELVSYYLKRKIMGKKLIVDAISEVDLYKFPPWDLPDKSSLRSKDLEWFFFCPRDKKYPNGSRTNRATPNG
;
A
#
# COMPACT_ATOMS: atom_id res chain seq x y z
N LEU A 1 21.64 -3.87 12.08
CA LEU A 1 20.25 -4.28 12.35
C LEU A 1 19.84 -5.21 11.22
N VAL A 2 19.51 -6.45 11.54
CA VAL A 2 19.44 -7.60 10.61
C VAL A 2 18.44 -7.30 9.49
N MET A 3 18.92 -7.17 8.25
CA MET A 3 18.03 -7.16 7.09
C MET A 3 17.42 -8.56 7.02
N ALA A 4 16.10 -8.67 7.19
CA ALA A 4 15.38 -9.91 6.97
C ALA A 4 15.58 -10.32 5.51
N GLN A 5 16.55 -11.20 5.28
CA GLN A 5 16.76 -11.85 4.00
C GLN A 5 15.51 -12.71 3.78
N THR A 6 14.60 -12.27 2.92
CA THR A 6 13.52 -13.12 2.46
C THR A 6 14.17 -14.36 1.84
N SER A 7 13.74 -15.55 2.25
CA SER A 7 14.30 -16.84 1.80
C SER A 7 13.98 -17.16 0.34
N LEU A 8 13.73 -16.13 -0.47
CA LEU A 8 13.21 -16.22 -1.81
C LEU A 8 14.38 -16.15 -2.80
N PRO A 9 14.33 -16.92 -3.90
CA PRO A 9 15.36 -16.87 -4.92
C PRO A 9 15.54 -15.45 -5.48
N PRO A 10 16.75 -15.10 -5.96
CA PRO A 10 16.97 -13.85 -6.67
C PRO A 10 15.96 -13.65 -7.80
N GLY A 11 15.42 -12.43 -7.91
CA GLY A 11 14.41 -12.08 -8.90
C GLY A 11 12.96 -12.26 -8.43
N PHE A 12 12.72 -12.99 -7.33
CA PHE A 12 11.40 -13.02 -6.72
C PHE A 12 11.09 -11.65 -6.11
N ARG A 13 9.95 -11.07 -6.50
CA ARG A 13 9.51 -9.75 -6.07
C ARG A 13 8.01 -9.72 -5.85
N PHE A 14 7.55 -8.74 -5.10
CA PHE A 14 6.13 -8.50 -4.94
C PHE A 14 5.59 -7.85 -6.21
N HIS A 15 4.88 -8.64 -7.02
CA HIS A 15 4.32 -8.19 -8.29
C HIS A 15 2.90 -8.75 -8.46
N PRO A 16 1.95 -8.33 -7.61
CA PRO A 16 0.58 -8.83 -7.65
C PRO A 16 -0.14 -8.36 -8.91
N THR A 17 -1.06 -9.18 -9.40
CA THR A 17 -2.05 -8.78 -10.41
C THR A 17 -3.15 -7.91 -9.80
N ASP A 18 -3.89 -7.17 -10.63
CA ASP A 18 -5.07 -6.40 -10.19
C ASP A 18 -6.09 -7.27 -9.44
N VAL A 19 -6.27 -8.51 -9.91
CA VAL A 19 -7.18 -9.48 -9.29
C VAL A 19 -6.71 -9.84 -7.89
N GLU A 20 -5.41 -10.05 -7.69
CA GLU A 20 -4.82 -10.35 -6.38
C GLU A 20 -4.89 -9.14 -5.44
N LEU A 21 -4.59 -7.94 -5.95
CA LEU A 21 -4.73 -6.68 -5.19
C LEU A 21 -6.15 -6.52 -4.62
N VAL A 22 -7.17 -6.74 -5.43
CA VAL A 22 -8.57 -6.58 -5.00
C VAL A 22 -9.07 -7.78 -4.20
N SER A 23 -9.00 -8.97 -4.79
CA SER A 23 -9.69 -10.16 -4.29
C SER A 23 -8.99 -10.80 -3.09
N TYR A 24 -7.67 -10.64 -3.00
CA TYR A 24 -6.89 -11.15 -1.89
C TYR A 24 -6.56 -10.04 -0.90
N TYR A 25 -5.78 -9.02 -1.29
CA TYR A 25 -5.25 -8.04 -0.35
C TYR A 25 -6.32 -7.11 0.22
N LEU A 26 -7.01 -6.35 -0.63
CA LEU A 26 -8.01 -5.39 -0.20
C LEU A 26 -9.20 -6.06 0.49
N LYS A 27 -9.74 -7.14 -0.10
CA LYS A 27 -10.85 -7.89 0.50
C LYS A 27 -10.49 -8.43 1.89
N ARG A 28 -9.31 -9.04 2.08
CA ARG A 28 -8.89 -9.53 3.39
C ARG A 28 -8.68 -8.41 4.39
N LYS A 29 -8.08 -7.29 3.98
CA LYS A 29 -7.91 -6.10 4.82
C LYS A 29 -9.26 -5.59 5.36
N ILE A 30 -10.26 -5.45 4.49
CA ILE A 30 -11.62 -5.01 4.87
C ILE A 30 -12.29 -6.03 5.81
N MET A 31 -12.07 -7.33 5.58
CA MET A 31 -12.62 -8.39 6.41
C MET A 31 -11.83 -8.63 7.72
N GLY A 32 -10.76 -7.88 7.99
CA GLY A 32 -9.88 -8.11 9.15
C GLY A 32 -9.16 -9.47 9.12
N LYS A 33 -8.96 -10.06 7.94
CA LYS A 33 -8.31 -11.36 7.78
C LYS A 33 -6.80 -11.22 7.67
N LYS A 34 -6.08 -12.18 8.24
CA LYS A 34 -4.61 -12.26 8.13
C LYS A 34 -4.15 -12.35 6.67
N LEU A 35 -3.15 -11.56 6.31
CA LEU A 35 -2.42 -11.64 5.06
C LEU A 35 -1.27 -12.66 5.20
N ILE A 36 -1.02 -13.44 4.16
CA ILE A 36 0.14 -14.37 4.15
C ILE A 36 1.44 -13.58 4.05
N VAL A 37 1.44 -12.50 3.25
CA VAL A 37 2.56 -11.58 3.10
C VAL A 37 2.10 -10.18 3.49
N ASP A 38 2.81 -9.55 4.41
CA ASP A 38 2.53 -8.18 4.86
C ASP A 38 3.18 -7.14 3.94
N ALA A 39 2.75 -7.15 2.67
CA ALA A 39 3.35 -6.38 1.60
C ALA A 39 2.79 -4.95 1.44
N ILE A 40 1.67 -4.63 2.09
CA ILE A 40 0.91 -3.38 1.89
C ILE A 40 0.68 -2.73 3.25
N SER A 41 1.40 -1.65 3.52
CA SER A 41 1.28 -0.86 4.75
C SER A 41 0.08 0.09 4.73
N GLU A 42 -0.46 0.41 5.90
CA GLU A 42 -1.50 1.45 6.05
C GLU A 42 -0.88 2.84 6.13
N VAL A 43 -1.27 3.72 5.21
CA VAL A 43 -0.79 5.10 5.14
C VAL A 43 -1.92 6.01 4.69
N ASP A 44 -2.12 7.12 5.38
CA ASP A 44 -2.95 8.22 4.89
C ASP A 44 -2.19 8.97 3.80
N LEU A 45 -2.33 8.50 2.55
CA LEU A 45 -1.54 8.96 1.40
C LEU A 45 -1.55 10.48 1.23
N TYR A 46 -2.70 11.10 1.49
CA TYR A 46 -2.90 12.52 1.23
C TYR A 46 -2.23 13.43 2.26
N LYS A 47 -1.68 12.89 3.34
CA LYS A 47 -0.91 13.66 4.34
C LYS A 47 0.56 13.83 3.99
N PHE A 48 1.04 13.15 2.96
CA PHE A 48 2.46 13.11 2.63
C PHE A 48 2.69 13.49 1.18
N PRO A 49 3.81 14.16 0.87
CA PRO A 49 4.21 14.31 -0.50
C PRO A 49 4.64 12.94 -1.08
N PRO A 50 4.54 12.74 -2.40
CA PRO A 50 4.84 11.46 -3.02
C PRO A 50 6.25 10.93 -2.74
N TRP A 51 7.25 11.82 -2.61
CA TRP A 51 8.64 11.43 -2.36
C TRP A 51 8.90 10.92 -0.93
N ASP A 52 8.00 11.16 0.01
CA ASP A 52 8.08 10.62 1.38
C ASP A 52 7.40 9.25 1.52
N LEU A 53 6.62 8.83 0.51
CA LEU A 53 5.89 7.57 0.55
C LEU A 53 6.79 6.32 0.51
N PRO A 54 7.88 6.25 -0.28
CA PRO A 54 8.77 5.08 -0.33
C PRO A 54 9.23 4.61 1.05
N ASP A 55 9.57 5.54 1.94
CA ASP A 55 10.05 5.24 3.29
C ASP A 55 8.99 4.65 4.22
N LYS A 56 7.72 4.75 3.83
CA LYS A 56 6.58 4.22 4.59
C LYS A 56 6.17 2.83 4.14
N SER A 57 6.77 2.29 3.09
CA SER A 57 6.44 0.95 2.60
C SER A 57 6.89 -0.12 3.57
N SER A 58 6.07 -1.17 3.73
CA SER A 58 6.46 -2.35 4.50
C SER A 58 7.53 -3.19 3.80
N LEU A 59 7.61 -3.14 2.47
CA LEU A 59 8.60 -3.86 1.69
C LEU A 59 9.83 -3.01 1.42
N ARG A 60 10.98 -3.48 1.89
CA ARG A 60 12.28 -2.97 1.44
C ARG A 60 12.63 -3.67 0.11
N SER A 61 12.14 -3.12 -1.00
CA SER A 61 12.50 -3.57 -2.34
C SER A 61 13.38 -2.55 -3.06
N LYS A 62 14.08 -3.02 -4.09
CA LYS A 62 14.73 -2.16 -5.10
C LYS A 62 13.74 -1.72 -6.20
N ASP A 63 12.51 -2.21 -6.15
CA ASP A 63 11.45 -1.79 -7.06
C ASP A 63 11.08 -0.32 -6.82
N LEU A 64 10.64 0.36 -7.88
CA LEU A 64 10.18 1.76 -7.83
C LEU A 64 8.66 1.86 -7.68
N GLU A 65 8.06 0.85 -7.07
CA GLU A 65 6.62 0.72 -6.88
C GLU A 65 6.33 0.37 -5.42
N TRP A 66 5.35 1.05 -4.83
CA TRP A 66 4.98 0.90 -3.44
C TRP A 66 3.47 0.82 -3.31
N PHE A 67 3.00 -0.08 -2.45
CA PHE A 67 1.58 -0.36 -2.26
C PHE A 67 1.15 0.07 -0.86
N PHE A 68 0.01 0.77 -0.79
CA PHE A 68 -0.53 1.26 0.46
C PHE A 68 -2.04 1.03 0.58
N PHE A 69 -2.50 0.70 1.78
CA PHE A 69 -3.89 0.88 2.14
C PHE A 69 -4.10 2.31 2.62
N CYS A 70 -4.97 3.03 1.93
CA CYS A 70 -5.32 4.41 2.27
C CYS A 70 -6.79 4.48 2.72
N PRO A 71 -7.10 5.16 3.84
CA PRO A 71 -8.46 5.55 4.16
C PRO A 71 -9.09 6.30 2.98
N ARG A 72 -10.33 5.94 2.63
CA ARG A 72 -11.04 6.63 1.55
C ARG A 72 -11.78 7.84 2.11
N ASP A 73 -11.15 9.00 2.05
CA ASP A 73 -11.80 10.26 2.43
C ASP A 73 -12.75 10.76 1.32
N LYS A 74 -13.97 11.15 1.68
CA LYS A 74 -14.95 11.67 0.71
C LYS A 74 -14.82 13.18 0.63
N LYS A 75 -14.69 13.72 -0.59
CA LYS A 75 -14.68 15.18 -0.82
C LYS A 75 -16.00 15.84 -0.42
N TYR A 76 -17.11 15.13 -0.60
CA TYR A 76 -18.45 15.58 -0.21
C TYR A 76 -19.15 14.45 0.56
N PRO A 77 -19.93 14.74 1.63
CA PRO A 77 -20.60 13.72 2.43
C PRO A 77 -21.39 12.69 1.61
N ASN A 78 -22.11 13.16 0.58
CA ASN A 78 -22.96 12.35 -0.30
C ASN A 78 -22.34 12.07 -1.68
N GLY A 79 -21.07 12.43 -1.90
CA GLY A 79 -20.39 12.26 -3.17
C GLY A 79 -19.59 10.96 -3.28
N SER A 80 -19.40 10.48 -4.51
CA SER A 80 -18.44 9.41 -4.82
C SER A 80 -17.00 9.91 -4.93
N ARG A 81 -16.82 11.22 -5.11
CA ARG A 81 -15.50 11.84 -5.28
C ARG A 81 -14.69 11.74 -4.00
N THR A 82 -13.50 11.14 -4.11
CA THR A 82 -12.51 11.08 -3.03
C THR A 82 -11.79 12.42 -2.92
N ASN A 83 -11.50 12.86 -1.70
CA ASN A 83 -10.59 13.98 -1.47
C ASN A 83 -9.16 13.52 -1.80
N ARG A 84 -8.48 14.26 -2.67
CA ARG A 84 -7.12 13.92 -3.11
C ARG A 84 -6.12 15.06 -2.93
N ALA A 85 -6.52 16.13 -2.26
CA ALA A 85 -5.64 17.27 -2.02
C ALA A 85 -4.57 16.87 -1.00
N THR A 86 -3.32 17.22 -1.26
CA THR A 86 -2.23 17.13 -0.27
C THR A 86 -1.91 18.53 0.29
N PRO A 87 -1.20 18.65 1.42
CA PRO A 87 -0.87 19.96 2.01
C PRO A 87 -0.20 20.94 1.03
N ASN A 88 0.53 20.42 0.04
CA ASN A 88 1.31 21.22 -0.92
C ASN A 88 0.77 21.12 -2.37
N GLY A 89 -0.41 20.53 -2.59
CA GLY A 89 -1.02 20.39 -3.93
C GLY A 89 -1.85 19.13 -4.11
#